data_AF-A0A8H9GSZ8-F1
#
_entry.id   AF-A0A8H9GSZ8-F1
#
_cell.length_a   1.000
_cell.length_b   1.000
_cell.length_c   1.000
_cell.angle_alpha   90.00
_cell.angle_beta   90.00
_cell.angle_gamma   90.00
#
_symmetry.space_group_name_H-M   'P 1'
#
loop_
_entity.id
_entity.type
_entity.pdbx_description
1 polymer ?
#
loop_
_entity_poly.entity_id
_entity_poly.type
_entity_poly.pdbx_seq_one_letter_code
_entity_poly.pdbx_strand_id
1 'polypeptide(L)'
;MTSPQPADLQRTELTRHFKACVPFLRYDTLQRVVDVIFAMVTAKSVNQSDLCAHLPGASSIDAKKRRVERGCRDPQLTESVFPAFLLALLPPGNCSSAWTVRPGSAETRL
;
A
#
# COMPACT_ATOMS: atom_id res chain seq x y z
N MET A 1 -29.70 -1.04 -12.06
CA MET A 1 -28.59 -0.14 -11.68
C MET A 1 -28.02 -0.68 -10.38
N THR A 2 -26.88 -1.35 -10.42
CA THR A 2 -26.27 -1.97 -9.24
C THR A 2 -25.49 -0.89 -8.51
N SER A 3 -25.87 -0.59 -7.27
CA SER A 3 -25.13 0.37 -6.43
C SER A 3 -23.70 -0.15 -6.23
N PRO A 4 -22.67 0.72 -6.32
CA PRO A 4 -21.28 0.30 -6.15
C PRO A 4 -21.08 -0.28 -4.76
N GLN A 5 -20.41 -1.43 -4.67
CA GLN A 5 -20.16 -2.10 -3.40
C GLN A 5 -19.25 -1.19 -2.54
N PRO A 6 -19.42 -1.14 -1.20
CA PRO A 6 -18.60 -0.29 -0.34
C PRO A 6 -17.08 -0.52 -0.52
N ALA A 7 -16.68 -1.76 -0.80
CA ALA A 7 -15.31 -2.13 -1.07
C ALA A 7 -14.76 -1.55 -2.38
N ASP A 8 -15.60 -1.32 -3.40
CA ASP A 8 -15.20 -0.67 -4.65
C ASP A 8 -14.94 0.83 -4.44
N LEU A 9 -15.77 1.48 -3.61
CA LEU A 9 -15.61 2.89 -3.27
C LEU A 9 -14.32 3.13 -2.47
N GLN A 10 -14.05 2.29 -1.47
CA GLN A 10 -12.82 2.40 -0.67
C GLN A 10 -11.56 2.18 -1.53
N ARG A 11 -11.58 1.22 -2.46
CA ARG A 11 -10.46 0.99 -3.40
C ARG A 11 -10.24 2.19 -4.32
N THR A 12 -11.32 2.83 -4.78
CA THR A 12 -11.25 3.98 -5.68
C THR A 12 -10.67 5.20 -4.96
N GLU A 13 -11.15 5.52 -3.75
CA GLU A 13 -10.63 6.64 -2.97
C GLU A 13 -9.16 6.42 -2.56
N LEU A 14 -8.78 5.20 -2.17
CA LEU A 14 -7.38 4.92 -1.84
C LEU A 14 -6.46 5.05 -3.06
N THR A 15 -6.92 4.61 -4.24
CA THR A 15 -6.18 4.79 -5.50
C THR A 15 -5.98 6.27 -5.81
N ARG A 16 -7.01 7.11 -5.62
CA ARG A 16 -6.91 8.56 -5.81
C ARG A 16 -5.94 9.19 -4.81
N HIS A 17 -6.02 8.81 -3.54
CA HIS A 17 -5.12 9.31 -2.49
C HIS A 17 -3.66 8.98 -2.81
N PHE A 18 -3.38 7.73 -3.16
CA PHE A 18 -2.05 7.32 -3.58
C PHE A 18 -1.57 8.03 -4.84
N LYS A 19 -2.45 8.28 -5.81
CA LYS A 19 -2.08 9.06 -7.00
C LYS A 19 -1.61 10.46 -6.65
N ALA A 20 -2.18 11.09 -5.62
CA ALA A 20 -1.73 12.40 -5.15
C ALA A 20 -0.31 12.33 -4.53
N CYS A 21 0.01 11.25 -3.82
CA CYS A 21 1.33 11.06 -3.19
C CYS A 21 2.42 10.65 -4.18
N VAL A 22 2.08 9.86 -5.21
CA VAL A 22 3.03 9.34 -6.21
C VAL A 22 2.50 9.57 -7.63
N PRO A 23 2.49 10.83 -8.11
CA PRO A 23 1.84 11.22 -9.36
C PRO A 23 2.49 10.62 -10.61
N PHE A 24 3.73 10.16 -10.51
CA PHE A 24 4.46 9.52 -11.62
C PHE A 24 4.02 8.06 -11.89
N LEU A 25 3.31 7.42 -10.96
CA LEU A 25 2.81 6.06 -11.16
C LEU A 25 1.55 6.02 -12.02
N ARG A 26 1.46 4.99 -12.87
CA ARG A 26 0.26 4.73 -13.68
C ARG A 26 -0.90 4.29 -12.79
N TYR A 27 -2.13 4.68 -13.15
CA TYR A 27 -3.34 4.27 -12.43
C TYR A 27 -3.48 2.75 -12.34
N ASP A 28 -3.13 2.01 -13.40
CA ASP A 28 -3.15 0.54 -13.39
C ASP A 28 -2.21 -0.06 -12.34
N THR A 29 -1.03 0.52 -12.16
CA THR A 29 -0.05 0.09 -11.15
C THR A 29 -0.58 0.41 -9.74
N LEU A 30 -1.11 1.62 -9.53
CA LEU A 30 -1.72 2.01 -8.26
C LEU A 30 -2.87 1.11 -7.86
N GLN A 31 -3.76 0.79 -8.80
CA GLN A 31 -4.90 -0.07 -8.53
C GLN A 31 -4.46 -1.49 -8.16
N ARG A 32 -3.38 -2.01 -8.76
CA ARG A 32 -2.80 -3.30 -8.35
C ARG A 32 -2.22 -3.26 -6.94
N VAL A 33 -1.53 -2.18 -6.57
CA VAL A 33 -1.00 -2.00 -5.21
C VAL A 33 -2.14 -1.95 -4.20
N VAL A 34 -3.19 -1.18 -4.48
CA VAL A 34 -4.39 -1.10 -3.63
C VAL A 34 -5.05 -2.47 -3.48
N ASP A 35 -5.25 -3.19 -4.59
CA ASP A 35 -5.84 -4.53 -4.57
C ASP A 35 -5.00 -5.51 -3.72
N VAL A 36 -3.67 -5.45 -3.81
CA VAL A 36 -2.76 -6.27 -2.99
C VAL A 36 -2.82 -5.89 -1.51
N ILE A 37 -2.86 -4.60 -1.17
CA ILE A 37 -2.98 -4.14 0.22
C ILE A 37 -4.30 -4.63 0.85
N PHE A 38 -5.41 -4.51 0.12
CA PHE A 38 -6.70 -5.05 0.57
C PHE A 38 -6.67 -6.56 0.74
N ALA A 39 -6.01 -7.28 -0.17
CA ALA A 39 -5.83 -8.72 -0.04
C ALA A 39 -4.99 -9.08 1.20
N MET A 40 -3.91 -8.32 1.49
CA MET A 40 -3.08 -8.54 2.68
C MET A 40 -3.85 -8.33 3.98
N VAL A 41 -4.63 -7.25 4.06
CA VAL A 41 -5.46 -6.93 5.22
C VAL A 41 -6.53 -8.01 5.42
N THR A 42 -7.16 -8.45 4.33
CA THR A 42 -8.23 -9.46 4.37
C THR A 42 -7.68 -10.85 4.73
N ALA A 43 -6.56 -11.25 4.12
CA ALA A 43 -5.89 -12.52 4.38
C ALA A 43 -5.17 -12.54 5.74
N LYS A 44 -4.92 -11.37 6.33
CA LYS A 44 -4.00 -11.18 7.47
C LYS A 44 -2.65 -11.86 7.25
N SER A 45 -2.19 -11.86 6.00
CA SER A 45 -1.03 -12.60 5.53
C SER A 45 -0.31 -11.78 4.48
N VAL A 46 1.00 -11.98 4.40
CA VAL A 46 1.86 -11.44 3.32
C VAL A 46 2.27 -12.54 2.34
N ASN A 47 1.82 -13.78 2.57
CA ASN A 47 2.13 -14.91 1.72
C ASN A 47 1.35 -14.83 0.41
N GLN A 48 2.06 -14.82 -0.71
CA GLN A 48 1.48 -14.65 -2.05
C GLN A 48 0.42 -15.71 -2.40
N SER A 49 0.55 -16.94 -1.89
CA SER A 49 -0.47 -17.99 -2.09
C SER A 49 -1.81 -17.59 -1.50
N ASP A 50 -1.78 -17.00 -0.31
CA ASP A 50 -2.96 -16.64 0.46
C ASP A 50 -3.60 -15.39 -0.14
N LEU A 51 -2.77 -14.43 -0.59
CA LEU A 51 -3.23 -13.19 -1.22
C LEU A 51 -4.06 -13.43 -2.48
N CYS A 52 -3.73 -14.45 -3.27
CA CYS A 52 -4.43 -14.73 -4.52
C CYS A 52 -5.92 -15.06 -4.32
N ALA A 53 -6.27 -15.68 -3.19
CA ALA A 53 -7.67 -16.00 -2.87
C ALA A 53 -8.50 -14.74 -2.55
N HIS A 54 -7.83 -13.67 -2.08
CA HIS A 54 -8.48 -12.44 -1.61
C HIS A 54 -8.38 -11.27 -2.60
N LEU A 55 -7.70 -11.44 -3.73
CA LEU A 55 -7.65 -10.43 -4.79
C LEU A 55 -9.03 -10.25 -5.46
N PRO A 56 -9.44 -9.00 -5.76
CA PRO A 56 -10.73 -8.72 -6.39
C PRO A 56 -10.78 -9.22 -7.84
N GLY A 57 -12.00 -9.53 -8.29
CA GLY A 57 -12.30 -10.01 -9.64
C GLY A 57 -12.59 -11.51 -9.73
N ALA A 58 -13.33 -11.89 -10.78
CA ALA A 58 -13.71 -13.28 -11.06
C ALA A 58 -12.64 -14.07 -11.85
N SER A 59 -11.44 -13.51 -12.01
CA SER A 59 -10.34 -14.14 -12.73
C SER A 59 -9.80 -15.38 -12.00
N SER A 60 -9.23 -16.32 -12.73
CA SER A 60 -8.62 -17.53 -12.15
C SER A 60 -7.49 -17.19 -11.17
N ILE A 61 -7.21 -18.12 -10.25
CA ILE A 61 -6.12 -17.97 -9.25
C ILE A 61 -4.77 -17.72 -9.94
N ASP A 62 -4.48 -18.38 -11.07
CA ASP A 62 -3.27 -18.15 -11.86
C ASP A 62 -3.19 -16.75 -12.48
N ALA A 63 -4.33 -16.18 -12.89
CA ALA A 63 -4.37 -14.81 -13.38
C ALA A 63 -4.13 -13.80 -12.25
N LYS A 64 -4.68 -14.08 -11.06
CA LYS A 64 -4.46 -13.30 -9.83
C LYS A 64 -3.00 -13.38 -9.38
N LYS A 65 -2.39 -14.57 -9.40
CA LYS A 65 -0.96 -14.76 -9.10
C LYS A 65 -0.06 -13.95 -10.04
N ARG A 66 -0.31 -14.03 -11.35
CA ARG A 66 0.38 -13.20 -12.34
C ARG A 66 0.17 -11.70 -12.15
N ARG A 67 -0.93 -11.28 -11.49
CA ARG A 67 -1.18 -9.88 -11.16
C ARG A 67 -0.36 -9.44 -9.96
N VAL A 68 -0.26 -10.26 -8.91
CA VAL A 68 0.62 -10.04 -7.75
C VAL A 68 2.07 -9.97 -8.21
N GLU A 69 2.53 -10.96 -8.97
CA GLU A 69 3.91 -11.02 -9.47
C GLU A 69 4.28 -9.81 -10.33
N ARG A 70 3.35 -9.34 -11.19
CA ARG A 70 3.55 -8.12 -11.99
C ARG A 70 3.61 -6.86 -11.12
N GLY A 71 2.88 -6.80 -10.02
CA GLY A 71 3.02 -5.73 -9.04
C GLY A 71 4.40 -5.79 -8.36
N CYS A 72 4.79 -6.95 -7.82
CA CYS A 72 6.09 -7.10 -7.14
C CYS A 72 7.30 -6.86 -8.06
N ARG A 73 7.15 -7.07 -9.38
CA ARG A 73 8.21 -6.84 -10.38
C ARG A 73 8.06 -5.52 -11.13
N ASP A 74 7.12 -4.65 -10.74
CA ASP A 74 6.94 -3.36 -11.41
C ASP A 74 8.17 -2.47 -11.13
N PRO A 75 8.93 -2.05 -12.16
CA PRO A 75 10.15 -1.26 -11.97
C PRO A 75 9.90 0.10 -11.31
N GLN A 76 8.65 0.59 -11.36
CA GLN A 76 8.28 1.86 -10.74
C GLN A 76 8.00 1.73 -9.24
N LEU A 77 7.82 0.50 -8.73
CA LEU A 77 7.61 0.21 -7.31
C LEU A 77 8.96 -0.06 -6.63
N THR A 78 9.81 0.98 -6.59
CA THR A 78 11.10 0.93 -5.93
C THR A 78 10.96 0.98 -4.40
N GLU A 79 12.03 0.62 -3.69
CA GLU A 79 12.11 0.73 -2.22
C GLU A 79 11.84 2.16 -1.72
N SER A 80 12.08 3.19 -2.54
CA SER A 80 11.79 4.59 -2.21
C SER A 80 10.31 4.97 -2.35
N VAL A 81 9.52 4.21 -3.11
CA VAL A 81 8.08 4.46 -3.35
C VAL A 81 7.22 3.81 -2.27
N PHE A 82 7.67 2.68 -1.72
CA PHE A 82 6.96 1.97 -0.65
C PHE A 82 6.72 2.82 0.62
N PRO A 83 7.71 3.59 1.11
CA PRO A 83 7.51 4.54 2.22
C PRO A 83 6.46 5.60 1.92
N ALA A 84 6.37 6.10 0.68
CA ALA A 84 5.37 7.09 0.31
C ALA A 84 3.94 6.54 0.47
N PHE A 85 3.71 5.26 0.15
CA PHE A 85 2.43 4.60 0.40
C PHE A 85 2.15 4.38 1.90
N LEU A 86 3.15 3.92 2.65
CA LEU A 86 3.01 3.71 4.10
C LEU A 86 2.72 5.03 4.83
N LEU A 87 3.42 6.10 4.47
CA LEU A 87 3.20 7.43 5.02
C LEU A 87 1.82 7.99 4.65
N ALA A 88 1.36 7.75 3.42
CA ALA A 88 0.03 8.16 2.98
C ALA A 88 -1.11 7.45 3.73
N LEU A 89 -0.84 6.27 4.29
CA LEU A 89 -1.78 5.49 5.10
C LEU A 89 -1.75 5.88 6.59
N LEU A 90 -0.75 6.62 7.05
CA LEU A 90 -0.66 7.05 8.44
C LEU A 90 -1.59 8.26 8.68
N PRO A 91 -2.30 8.28 9.82
CA PRO A 91 -3.09 9.44 10.18
C PRO A 91 -2.16 10.66 10.34
N PRO A 92 -2.59 11.86 9.90
CA PRO A 92 -1.81 13.08 10.07
C PRO A 92 -1.60 13.34 11.57
N GLY A 93 -0.38 13.09 12.06
CA GLY A 93 -0.02 13.29 13.48
C GLY A 93 0.99 12.29 14.07
N ASN A 94 1.18 11.11 13.48
CA ASN A 94 1.99 10.05 14.11
C ASN A 94 3.48 10.02 13.72
N CYS A 95 3.95 10.86 12.79
CA CYS A 95 5.34 10.82 12.32
C CYS A 95 6.27 11.88 12.92
N SER A 96 5.79 12.79 13.78
CA SER A 96 6.63 13.91 14.27
C SER A 96 7.17 13.77 15.70
N SER A 97 6.82 12.73 16.46
CA SER A 97 7.28 12.62 17.87
C SER A 97 8.28 11.50 18.15
N ALA A 98 8.46 10.52 17.25
CA ALA A 98 9.31 9.35 17.50
C ALA A 98 10.72 9.41 16.85
N TRP A 99 10.99 10.39 15.97
CA TRP A 99 12.28 10.52 15.28
C TRP A 99 13.07 11.77 15.65
N THR A 100 12.74 12.43 16.77
CA THR A 100 13.64 13.41 17.37
C THR A 100 14.79 12.66 18.04
N VAL A 101 15.85 12.43 17.28
CA VAL A 101 17.19 12.14 17.84
C VAL A 101 17.45 13.22 18.89
N ARG A 102 17.46 12.84 20.17
CA ARG A 102 17.85 13.74 21.26
C ARG A 102 19.32 14.11 21.00
N PRO A 103 19.66 15.37 20.72
CA PRO A 103 21.06 15.75 20.63
C PRO A 103 21.67 15.66 22.04
N GLY A 104 22.80 14.97 22.11
CA GLY A 104 23.76 14.83 23.21
C GLY A 104 23.37 15.38 24.58
N SER A 105 23.05 14.49 25.51
CA SER A 105 23.28 14.74 26.93
C SER A 105 24.76 14.49 27.20
N ALA A 106 25.57 15.51 26.95
CA ALA A 106 26.89 15.65 27.55
C ALA A 106 26.72 16.61 28.73
N GLU A 107 26.41 16.07 29.91
CA GLU A 107 26.49 16.84 31.16
C GLU A 107 27.51 16.17 32.08
N THR A 108 28.69 16.80 32.07
CA THR A 108 29.87 16.53 32.86
C THR A 108 29.52 16.58 34.35
N ARG A 109 29.73 15.47 35.07
CA ARG A 109 29.78 15.47 36.53
C ARG A 109 31.12 16.05 36.98
N LEU A 110 31.06 17.18 37.69
CA LEU A 110 31.99 17.55 38.75
C LEU A 110 31.16 17.89 39.98
#